data_AF-A0A819KWM2-F1
#
_entry.id   AF-A0A819KWM2-F1
#
_cell.length_a   1.000
_cell.length_b   1.000
_cell.length_c   1.000
_cell.angle_alpha   90.00
_cell.angle_beta   90.00
_cell.angle_gamma   90.00
#
_symmetry.space_group_name_H-M   'P 1'
#
loop_
_entity.id
_entity.type
_entity.pdbx_description
1 polymer ?
#
loop_
_entity_poly.entity_id
_entity_poly.type
_entity_poly.pdbx_seq_one_letter_code
_entity_poly.pdbx_strand_id
1 'polypeptide(L)'
;MEVLQQIRTRDYVQHLQEIFHVQKRIYTAAVLEPTTTSELIALWKQILVLWTNLQSFFSTAHLHLLNDDDIDYSSLVFGNTHPYCSICLLSTVGIDTVLPDSSTFNTAYLTFAGRLYHAPCANFYLNVIDGILPSLKRAS
;
A
#
# COMPACT_ATOMS: atom_id res chain seq x y z
N MET A 1 3.11 12.83 29.60
CA MET A 1 3.19 11.39 29.26
C MET A 1 2.03 10.96 28.36
N GLU A 2 0.81 11.41 28.66
CA GLU A 2 -0.41 11.17 27.88
C GLU A 2 -0.33 11.65 26.41
N VAL A 3 0.19 12.87 26.16
CA VAL A 3 0.37 13.42 24.80
C VAL A 3 1.30 12.56 23.92
N LEU A 4 2.41 12.06 24.48
CA LEU A 4 3.34 11.19 23.75
C LEU A 4 2.73 9.81 23.43
N GLN A 5 1.89 9.29 24.33
CA GLN A 5 1.16 8.05 24.08
C GLN A 5 0.11 8.24 22.99
N GLN A 6 -0.59 9.37 22.99
CA GLN A 6 -1.57 9.71 21.96
C GLN A 6 -0.93 9.90 20.57
N ILE A 7 0.25 10.51 20.49
CA ILE A 7 1.02 10.62 19.23
C ILE A 7 1.41 9.23 18.71
N ARG A 8 2.02 8.38 19.54
CA ARG A 8 2.41 7.02 19.13
C ARG A 8 1.23 6.18 18.66
N THR A 9 0.07 6.33 19.29
CA THR A 9 -1.15 5.64 18.88
C THR A 9 -1.62 6.12 17.51
N ARG A 10 -1.57 7.43 17.24
CA ARG A 10 -1.92 7.98 15.92
C ARG A 10 -0.96 7.52 14.83
N ASP A 11 0.35 7.55 15.09
CA ASP A 11 1.37 7.08 14.15
C ASP A 11 1.17 5.59 13.83
N TYR A 12 0.86 4.77 14.84
CA TYR A 12 0.56 3.37 14.65
C TYR A 12 -0.66 3.15 13.74
N VAL A 13 -1.75 3.87 13.98
CA VAL A 13 -2.97 3.81 13.17
C VAL A 13 -2.68 4.24 11.72
N GLN A 14 -1.90 5.30 11.53
CA GLN A 14 -1.48 5.76 10.20
C GLN A 14 -0.62 4.72 9.47
N HIS A 15 0.33 4.07 10.15
CA HIS A 15 1.12 3.00 9.55
C HIS A 15 0.27 1.79 9.15
N LEU A 16 -0.76 1.43 9.94
CA LEU A 16 -1.68 0.36 9.55
C LEU A 16 -2.48 0.72 8.28
N GLN A 17 -2.91 1.98 8.15
CA GLN A 17 -3.53 2.46 6.91
C GLN A 17 -2.58 2.33 5.73
N GLU A 18 -1.33 2.76 5.90
CA GLU A 18 -0.34 2.68 4.83
C GLU A 18 -0.15 1.24 4.34
N ILE A 19 -0.09 0.26 5.25
CA ILE A 19 -0.02 -1.16 4.92
C ILE A 19 -1.27 -1.60 4.14
N PHE A 20 -2.46 -1.20 4.58
CA PHE A 20 -3.70 -1.53 3.88
C PHE A 20 -3.73 -0.93 2.46
N HIS A 21 -3.22 0.28 2.26
CA HIS A 21 -3.11 0.89 0.94
C HIS A 21 -2.05 0.24 0.04
N VAL A 22 -0.94 -0.25 0.59
CA VAL A 22 -0.02 -1.12 -0.16
C VAL A 22 -0.77 -2.36 -0.65
N GLN A 23 -1.58 -2.98 0.21
CA GLN A 23 -2.38 -4.13 -0.16
C GLN A 23 -3.41 -3.84 -1.25
N LYS A 24 -4.18 -2.74 -1.14
CA LYS A 24 -5.15 -2.33 -2.19
C LYS A 24 -4.45 -2.16 -3.54
N ARG A 25 -3.28 -1.50 -3.58
CA ARG A 25 -2.52 -1.32 -4.83
C ARG A 25 -2.06 -2.63 -5.45
N ILE A 26 -1.53 -3.56 -4.65
CA ILE A 26 -1.13 -4.89 -5.11
C ILE A 26 -2.33 -5.63 -5.69
N TYR A 27 -3.47 -5.58 -4.99
CA TYR A 27 -4.71 -6.20 -5.45
C TYR A 27 -5.19 -5.61 -6.78
N THR A 28 -5.20 -4.28 -6.92
CA THR A 28 -5.62 -3.58 -8.15
C THR A 28 -4.81 -4.04 -9.36
N ALA A 29 -3.49 -4.19 -9.25
CA ALA A 29 -2.69 -4.72 -10.34
C ALA A 29 -2.99 -6.21 -10.57
N ALA A 30 -3.04 -7.00 -9.49
CA ALA A 30 -3.15 -8.45 -9.61
C ALA A 30 -4.48 -8.92 -10.22
N VAL A 31 -5.61 -8.27 -9.95
CA VAL A 31 -6.90 -8.67 -10.56
C VAL A 31 -6.95 -8.51 -12.08
N LEU A 32 -6.01 -7.75 -12.66
CA LEU A 32 -5.87 -7.59 -14.10
C LEU A 32 -4.91 -8.60 -14.72
N GLU A 33 -4.14 -9.31 -13.89
CA GLU A 33 -3.20 -10.33 -14.34
C GLU A 33 -3.92 -11.67 -14.57
N PRO A 34 -3.84 -12.27 -15.77
CA PRO A 34 -4.48 -13.55 -16.07
C PRO A 34 -4.01 -14.71 -15.19
N THR A 35 -2.83 -14.59 -14.56
CA THR A 35 -2.22 -15.60 -13.70
C THR A 35 -2.70 -15.56 -12.26
N THR A 36 -3.61 -14.63 -11.91
CA THR A 36 -4.12 -14.51 -10.54
C THR A 36 -4.99 -15.70 -10.16
N THR A 37 -4.67 -16.32 -9.01
CA THR A 37 -5.29 -17.57 -8.57
C THR A 37 -6.45 -17.34 -7.60
N SER A 38 -7.32 -18.34 -7.46
CA SER A 38 -8.43 -18.35 -6.50
C SER A 38 -7.96 -18.25 -5.05
N GLU A 39 -6.82 -18.86 -4.72
CA GLU A 39 -6.22 -18.83 -3.38
C GLU A 39 -5.80 -17.41 -3.02
N LEU A 40 -5.19 -16.72 -3.98
CA LEU A 40 -4.78 -15.33 -3.80
C LEU A 40 -6.01 -14.42 -3.61
N ILE A 41 -7.08 -14.64 -4.39
CA ILE A 41 -8.39 -13.99 -4.20
C ILE A 41 -8.99 -14.26 -2.82
N ALA A 42 -8.88 -15.49 -2.31
CA ALA A 42 -9.37 -15.83 -0.97
C ALA A 42 -8.58 -15.11 0.13
N LEU A 43 -7.25 -14.99 -0.01
CA LEU A 43 -6.41 -14.25 0.93
C LEU A 43 -6.77 -12.76 0.96
N TRP A 44 -7.02 -12.14 -0.20
CA TRP A 44 -7.44 -10.74 -0.24
C TRP A 44 -8.78 -10.50 0.45
N LYS A 45 -9.76 -11.38 0.24
CA LYS A 45 -11.04 -11.30 0.96
C LYS A 45 -10.85 -11.37 2.47
N GLN A 46 -9.93 -12.20 2.95
CA GLN A 46 -9.61 -12.27 4.38
C GLN A 46 -8.99 -10.95 4.88
N ILE A 47 -8.09 -10.33 4.12
CA ILE A 47 -7.50 -9.04 4.48
C ILE A 47 -8.58 -7.95 4.55
N LEU A 48 -9.53 -7.92 3.62
CA LEU A 48 -10.64 -6.96 3.64
C LEU A 48 -11.50 -7.12 4.90
N VAL A 49 -11.87 -8.36 5.26
CA VAL A 49 -12.62 -8.64 6.49
C VAL A 49 -11.84 -8.19 7.74
N LEU A 50 -10.54 -8.49 7.79
CA LEU A 50 -9.68 -8.05 8.90
C LEU A 50 -9.60 -6.52 8.98
N TRP A 51 -9.50 -5.83 7.85
CA TRP A 51 -9.50 -4.37 7.80
C TRP A 51 -10.81 -3.78 8.32
N THR A 52 -11.97 -4.28 7.87
CA THR A 52 -13.28 -3.84 8.36
C THR A 52 -13.43 -4.04 9.86
N ASN A 53 -12.91 -5.15 10.40
CA ASN A 53 -12.90 -5.40 11.83
C ASN A 53 -11.99 -4.41 12.59
N LEU A 54 -10.82 -4.09 12.03
CA LEU A 54 -9.93 -3.07 12.58
C LEU A 54 -10.57 -1.68 12.57
N GLN A 55 -11.22 -1.27 11.47
CA GLN A 55 -11.99 -0.03 11.38
C GLN A 55 -13.06 0.06 12.46
N SER A 56 -13.81 -1.02 12.67
CA SER A 56 -14.82 -1.09 13.72
C SER A 56 -14.18 -0.94 15.11
N PHE A 57 -13.08 -1.65 15.38
CA PHE A 57 -12.36 -1.58 16.64
C PHE A 57 -11.79 -0.19 16.93
N PHE A 58 -11.13 0.46 15.97
CA PHE A 58 -10.58 1.80 16.18
C PHE A 58 -11.69 2.84 16.39
N SER A 59 -12.83 2.68 15.71
CA SER A 59 -14.00 3.54 15.89
C SER A 59 -14.55 3.49 17.32
N THR A 60 -14.56 2.31 17.97
CA THR A 60 -14.99 2.22 19.38
C THR A 60 -14.00 2.88 20.34
N ALA A 61 -12.74 3.02 19.95
CA ALA A 61 -11.70 3.73 20.68
C ALA A 61 -11.64 5.24 20.34
N HIS A 62 -12.60 5.78 19.57
CA HIS A 62 -12.58 7.16 19.06
C HIS A 62 -11.33 7.50 18.24
N LEU A 63 -10.70 6.47 17.64
CA LEU A 63 -9.61 6.61 16.68
C LEU A 63 -10.23 6.42 15.29
N HIS A 64 -10.41 7.52 14.57
CA HIS A 64 -10.98 7.45 13.24
C HIS A 64 -9.90 7.08 12.24
N LEU A 65 -10.01 5.88 11.68
CA LEU A 65 -9.39 5.56 10.40
C LEU A 65 -10.07 6.40 9.31
N LEU A 66 -9.32 6.81 8.31
CA LEU A 66 -9.88 7.48 7.14
C LEU A 66 -10.82 6.52 6.42
N ASN A 67 -11.87 7.10 5.83
CA ASN A 67 -12.77 6.31 5.00
C ASN A 67 -12.11 6.07 3.65
N ASP A 68 -11.49 4.91 3.52
CA ASP A 68 -10.64 4.56 2.37
C ASP A 68 -11.42 3.77 1.29
N ASP A 69 -12.72 3.59 1.46
CA ASP A 69 -13.59 2.82 0.56
C ASP A 69 -13.64 3.43 -0.85
N ASP A 70 -13.59 4.77 -0.93
CA ASP A 70 -13.67 5.52 -2.20
C ASP A 70 -12.33 5.59 -2.95
N ILE A 71 -11.22 5.15 -2.35
CA ILE A 71 -9.90 5.22 -2.99
C ILE A 71 -9.77 4.09 -4.01
N ASP A 72 -9.83 4.44 -5.29
CA ASP A 72 -9.64 3.54 -6.42
C ASP A 72 -8.32 3.81 -7.16
N TYR A 73 -7.45 2.80 -7.20
CA TYR A 73 -6.16 2.85 -7.87
C TYR A 73 -6.20 2.38 -9.33
N SER A 74 -7.36 2.03 -9.87
CA SER A 74 -7.52 1.51 -11.23
C SER A 74 -6.91 2.43 -12.30
N SER A 75 -6.98 3.76 -12.08
CA SER A 75 -6.39 4.77 -12.96
C SER A 75 -4.86 4.73 -13.01
N LEU A 76 -4.18 4.10 -12.05
CA LEU A 76 -2.73 3.96 -12.01
C LEU A 76 -2.24 2.70 -12.73
N VAL A 77 -3.16 1.88 -13.23
CA VAL A 77 -2.84 0.75 -14.08
C VAL A 77 -2.52 1.29 -15.47
N PHE A 78 -1.23 1.42 -15.77
CA PHE A 78 -0.74 1.74 -17.10
C PHE A 78 0.16 0.62 -17.61
N GLY A 79 0.18 0.40 -18.93
CA GLY A 79 1.06 -0.58 -19.57
C GLY A 79 2.54 -0.17 -19.49
N ASN A 80 3.39 -0.84 -20.30
CA ASN A 80 4.86 -0.76 -20.28
C ASN A 80 5.48 0.64 -20.54
N THR A 81 4.68 1.69 -20.68
CA THR A 81 5.10 3.03 -21.09
C THR A 81 5.39 3.98 -19.93
N HIS A 82 4.97 3.66 -18.71
CA HIS A 82 5.12 4.53 -17.53
C HIS A 82 6.05 3.91 -16.47
N PRO A 83 6.74 4.75 -15.68
CA PRO A 83 7.52 4.26 -14.54
C PRO A 83 6.62 3.59 -13.49
N TYR A 84 6.75 2.28 -13.34
CA TYR A 84 5.95 1.49 -12.41
C TYR A 84 6.73 1.11 -11.14
N CYS A 85 5.99 0.97 -10.05
CA CYS A 85 6.52 0.44 -8.81
C CYS A 85 6.83 -1.05 -8.98
N SER A 86 8.05 -1.48 -8.68
CA SER A 86 8.48 -2.87 -8.79
C SER A 86 7.91 -3.82 -7.73
N ILE A 87 6.97 -3.35 -6.90
CA ILE A 87 6.27 -4.15 -5.89
C ILE A 87 4.79 -4.24 -6.20
N CYS A 88 4.09 -3.11 -6.28
CA CYS A 88 2.65 -3.11 -6.54
C CYS A 88 2.28 -3.03 -8.02
N LEU A 89 3.26 -2.90 -8.92
CA LEU A 89 3.10 -2.83 -10.38
C LEU A 89 2.26 -1.65 -10.91
N LEU A 90 1.83 -0.74 -10.05
CA LEU A 90 1.14 0.49 -10.45
C LEU A 90 2.12 1.62 -10.76
N SER A 91 1.68 2.59 -11.56
CA SER A 91 2.44 3.80 -11.86
C SER A 91 2.91 4.52 -10.59
N THR A 92 4.16 4.96 -10.60
CA THR A 92 4.73 5.85 -9.57
C THR A 92 4.39 7.32 -9.77
N VAL A 93 3.74 7.64 -10.89
CA VAL A 93 3.27 8.97 -11.26
C VAL A 93 1.74 9.01 -11.18
N GLY A 94 1.18 10.09 -10.65
CA GLY A 94 -0.26 10.30 -10.54
C GLY A 94 -0.90 9.75 -9.26
N ILE A 95 -0.12 9.23 -8.31
CA ILE A 95 -0.67 8.74 -7.03
C ILE A 95 -1.28 9.86 -6.19
N ASP A 96 -0.80 11.09 -6.37
CA ASP A 96 -1.29 12.34 -5.78
C ASP A 96 -2.67 12.76 -6.31
N THR A 97 -3.10 12.24 -7.46
CA THR A 97 -4.45 12.51 -8.00
C THR A 97 -5.49 11.50 -7.53
N VAL A 98 -5.04 10.34 -7.03
CA VAL A 98 -5.87 9.28 -6.46
C VAL A 98 -6.07 9.46 -4.96
N LEU A 99 -5.04 9.93 -4.26
CA LEU A 99 -5.06 10.11 -2.82
C LEU A 99 -5.51 11.53 -2.48
N PRO A 100 -6.52 11.71 -1.60
CA PRO A 100 -7.16 13.00 -1.36
C PRO A 100 -6.28 14.02 -0.62
N ASP A 101 -5.24 13.57 0.09
CA ASP A 101 -4.32 14.45 0.82
C ASP A 101 -2.92 13.83 1.03
N SER A 102 -1.90 14.47 0.43
CA SER A 102 -0.49 14.10 0.59
C SER A 102 0.08 14.32 2.00
N SER A 103 -0.59 15.12 2.85
CA SER A 103 -0.18 15.30 4.25
C SER A 103 -0.55 14.09 5.12
N THR A 104 -1.49 13.29 4.62
CA THR A 104 -2.02 12.11 5.30
C THR A 104 -1.46 10.82 4.72
N PHE A 105 -1.26 10.77 3.41
CA PHE A 105 -0.69 9.62 2.72
C PHE A 105 0.70 9.90 2.15
N ASN A 106 1.61 8.95 2.35
CA ASN A 106 2.95 9.02 1.76
C ASN A 106 2.89 8.71 0.25
N THR A 107 3.01 9.76 -0.56
CA THR A 107 3.04 9.70 -2.03
C THR A 107 4.45 9.65 -2.61
N ALA A 108 5.48 9.64 -1.76
CA ALA A 108 6.86 9.63 -2.22
C ALA A 108 7.21 8.33 -2.95
N TYR A 109 8.19 8.40 -3.85
CA TYR A 109 8.80 7.25 -4.50
C TYR A 109 10.33 7.36 -4.43
N LEU A 110 11.00 6.22 -4.59
CA LEU A 110 12.44 6.11 -4.57
C LEU A 110 12.95 5.18 -5.67
N THR A 111 14.20 5.39 -6.05
CA THR A 111 14.91 4.56 -7.02
C THR A 111 15.95 3.71 -6.30
N PHE A 112 15.93 2.40 -6.51
CA PHE A 112 16.93 1.48 -5.99
C PHE A 112 17.30 0.45 -7.06
N ALA A 113 18.60 0.25 -7.30
CA ALA A 113 19.11 -0.70 -8.30
C ALA A 113 18.45 -0.60 -9.70
N GLY A 114 18.18 0.62 -10.16
CA GLY A 114 17.54 0.88 -11.47
C GLY A 114 16.04 0.61 -11.52
N ARG A 115 15.39 0.35 -10.38
CA ARG A 115 13.95 0.14 -10.24
C ARG A 115 13.31 1.25 -9.42
N LEU A 116 12.03 1.49 -9.66
CA LEU A 116 11.23 2.47 -8.93
C LEU A 116 10.30 1.78 -7.93
N TYR A 117 10.07 2.45 -6.81
CA TYR A 117 9.21 1.96 -5.74
C TYR A 117 8.45 3.13 -5.13
N HIS A 118 7.14 2.97 -4.88
CA HIS A 118 6.48 3.80 -3.89
C HIS A 118 7.18 3.59 -2.54
N ALA A 119 7.45 4.67 -1.81
CA ALA A 119 8.09 4.60 -0.51
C ALA A 119 7.34 3.67 0.48
N PRO A 120 5.98 3.73 0.56
CA PRO A 120 5.22 2.75 1.34
C PRO A 120 5.40 1.29 0.91
N CYS A 121 5.47 1.03 -0.40
CA CYS A 121 5.64 -0.35 -0.89
C CYS A 121 7.03 -0.87 -0.53
N ALA A 122 8.07 -0.05 -0.71
CA ALA A 122 9.42 -0.40 -0.31
C ALA A 122 9.52 -0.64 1.20
N ASN A 123 8.91 0.23 2.01
CA ASN A 123 8.87 0.10 3.46
C ASN A 123 8.17 -1.19 3.89
N PHE A 124 7.01 -1.51 3.32
CA PHE A 124 6.30 -2.76 3.56
C PHE A 124 7.18 -3.98 3.22
N TYR A 125 7.80 -4.00 2.04
CA TYR A 125 8.63 -5.12 1.62
C TYR A 125 9.82 -5.34 2.54
N LEU A 126 10.54 -4.26 2.87
CA LEU A 126 11.72 -4.31 3.74
C LEU A 126 11.42 -4.79 5.16
N ASN A 127 10.25 -4.43 5.71
CA ASN A 127 9.90 -4.78 7.08
C ASN A 127 9.15 -6.11 7.20
N VAL A 128 8.45 -6.56 6.16
CA VAL A 128 7.50 -7.69 6.25
C VAL A 128 7.87 -8.85 5.35
N ILE A 129 8.59 -8.63 4.25
CA ILE A 129 8.84 -9.65 3.22
C ILE A 129 10.31 -10.08 3.21
N ASP A 130 11.24 -9.16 2.95
CA ASP A 130 12.68 -9.43 2.87
C ASP A 130 13.47 -8.15 3.18
N GLY A 131 14.61 -8.27 3.85
CA GLY A 131 15.46 -7.14 4.23
C GLY A 131 16.17 -6.44 3.05
N ILE A 132 15.95 -6.90 1.82
CA ILE A 132 16.53 -6.31 0.60
C ILE A 132 15.44 -6.13 -0.46
N LEU A 133 15.34 -4.93 -1.02
CA LEU A 133 14.40 -4.66 -2.11
C LEU A 133 14.68 -5.55 -3.34
N PRO A 134 13.64 -6.01 -4.05
CA PRO A 134 13.81 -6.91 -5.18
C PRO A 134 14.53 -6.18 -6.30
N SER A 135 15.76 -6.62 -6.62
CA SER A 135 16.60 -6.03 -7.65
C SER A 135 16.51 -6.82 -8.96
N LEU A 136 16.91 -6.22 -10.09
CA LEU A 136 17.22 -7.00 -11.28
C LEU A 136 18.46 -7.85 -10.97
N LYS A 137 18.30 -9.17 -10.80
CA LYS A 137 19.43 -10.10 -10.94
C LYS A 137 19.94 -9.89 -12.37
N ARG A 138 21.19 -9.42 -12.54
CA ARG A 138 21.84 -9.57 -13.84
C ARG A 138 21.83 -11.06 -14.13
N ALA A 139 21.23 -11.47 -15.24
CA ALA A 139 21.51 -12.78 -15.80
C ALA A 139 23.01 -12.77 -16.13
N SER A 140 23.80 -13.39 -15.27
CA SER A 140 25.21 -13.72 -15.50
C SER A 140 25.29 -14.99 -16.31
#